data_AF-A0A821ADA4-F1
#
_entry.id   AF-A0A821ADA4-F1
#
_cell.length_a   1.000
_cell.length_b   1.000
_cell.length_c   1.000
_cell.angle_alpha   90.00
_cell.angle_beta   90.00
_cell.angle_gamma   90.00
#
_symmetry.space_group_name_H-M   'P 1'
#
loop_
_entity.id
_entity.type
_entity.pdbx_description
1 polymer ?
#
loop_
_entity_poly.entity_id
_entity_poly.type
_entity_poly.pdbx_seq_one_letter_code
_entity_poly.pdbx_strand_id
1 'polypeptide(L)'
;MSEKAPISSGLQKAFDKYSKFGKTQAQLTDRHGLRIGSAGIQKMMKDCSLIDTKYTSQLLDNDIARVLGKLTIGSNETKSIHYPKGTKTFEIKGFKALIDRIAESKGVTHDEILAKINANEGPSLNHVTETTNKEITDRMTDTTHYTGTHKERFDEEGYGKGKEGRSDDIESTGYVQGFKGTNQSSSLTKK
;
A
#
# COMPACT_ATOMS: atom_id res chain seq x y z
N MET A 1 -7.57 -31.82 20.64
CA MET A 1 -7.68 -32.11 19.19
C MET A 1 -7.72 -30.77 18.48
N SER A 2 -6.66 -30.41 17.74
CA SER A 2 -6.52 -29.05 17.20
C SER A 2 -7.34 -28.93 15.92
N GLU A 3 -8.35 -28.07 15.97
CA GLU A 3 -9.27 -27.77 14.88
C GLU A 3 -8.48 -27.17 13.71
N LYS A 4 -8.31 -27.94 12.64
CA LYS A 4 -7.68 -27.48 11.40
C LYS A 4 -8.59 -26.39 10.81
N ALA A 5 -8.20 -25.13 10.95
CA ALA A 5 -8.89 -24.01 10.32
C ALA A 5 -9.13 -24.31 8.83
N PRO A 6 -10.28 -23.88 8.25
CA PRO A 6 -10.62 -24.21 6.87
C PRO A 6 -9.50 -23.72 5.95
N ILE A 7 -8.90 -24.65 5.21
CA ILE A 7 -7.66 -24.47 4.46
C ILE A 7 -7.78 -23.32 3.44
N SER A 8 -8.99 -23.02 2.96
CA SER A 8 -9.27 -21.89 2.06
C SER A 8 -9.18 -20.51 2.75
N SER A 9 -9.42 -20.44 4.06
CA SER A 9 -9.31 -19.19 4.84
C SER A 9 -7.86 -18.79 5.05
N GLY A 10 -6.95 -19.77 5.18
CA GLY A 10 -5.53 -19.52 5.32
C GLY A 10 -4.92 -18.96 4.03
N LEU A 11 -5.33 -19.49 2.87
CA LEU A 11 -4.92 -18.98 1.56
C LEU A 11 -5.30 -17.51 1.37
N GLN A 12 -6.50 -17.12 1.77
CA GLN A 12 -6.95 -15.74 1.68
C GLN A 12 -6.15 -14.81 2.60
N LYS A 13 -5.88 -15.24 3.84
CA LYS A 13 -5.02 -14.48 4.77
C LYS A 13 -3.61 -14.30 4.23
N ALA A 14 -3.01 -15.35 3.66
CA ALA A 14 -1.70 -15.27 3.04
C ALA A 14 -1.73 -14.31 1.84
N PHE A 15 -2.72 -14.44 0.95
CA PHE A 15 -2.91 -13.53 -0.17
C PHE A 15 -3.02 -12.07 0.28
N ASP A 16 -3.80 -11.79 1.33
CA ASP A 16 -3.98 -10.43 1.84
C ASP A 16 -2.67 -9.84 2.39
N LYS A 17 -1.88 -10.64 3.13
CA LYS A 17 -0.56 -10.24 3.65
C LYS A 17 0.41 -9.90 2.51
N TYR A 18 0.56 -10.80 1.54
CA TYR A 18 1.47 -10.63 0.41
C TYR A 18 1.01 -9.54 -0.58
N SER A 19 -0.31 -9.33 -0.70
CA SER A 19 -0.87 -8.28 -1.55
C SER A 19 -0.69 -6.88 -0.96
N LYS A 20 -0.61 -6.75 0.37
CA LYS A 20 -0.31 -5.50 1.08
C LYS A 20 1.18 -5.21 1.20
N PHE A 21 2.00 -6.25 1.16
CA PHE A 21 3.44 -6.12 1.33
C PHE A 21 4.07 -5.20 0.28
N GLY A 22 4.83 -4.21 0.74
CA GLY A 22 5.52 -3.25 -0.11
C GLY A 22 4.63 -2.19 -0.77
N LYS A 23 3.35 -2.09 -0.39
CA LYS A 23 2.43 -1.05 -0.90
C LYS A 23 2.15 0.03 0.12
N THR A 24 1.96 1.25 -0.36
CA THR A 24 1.52 2.38 0.49
C THR A 24 0.02 2.31 0.75
N GLN A 25 -0.47 3.00 1.79
CA GLN A 25 -1.91 3.05 2.09
C GLN A 25 -2.73 3.60 0.92
N ALA A 26 -2.22 4.61 0.20
CA ALA A 26 -2.88 5.16 -0.98
C ALA A 26 -3.07 4.11 -2.10
N GLN A 27 -2.08 3.22 -2.29
CA GLN A 27 -2.17 2.13 -3.27
C GLN A 27 -3.12 1.00 -2.83
N LEU A 28 -3.46 0.92 -1.54
CA LEU A 28 -4.40 -0.07 -1.01
C LEU A 28 -5.85 0.40 -1.10
N THR A 29 -6.09 1.71 -1.05
CA THR A 29 -7.42 2.32 -1.15
C THR A 29 -7.92 2.47 -2.60
N ASP A 30 -7.17 1.99 -3.57
CA ASP A 30 -7.50 2.13 -4.99
C ASP A 30 -8.82 1.41 -5.35
N ARG A 31 -9.54 1.94 -6.34
CA ARG A 31 -10.90 1.49 -6.74
C ARG A 31 -10.99 0.01 -7.14
N HIS A 32 -9.85 -0.65 -7.41
CA HIS A 32 -9.76 -2.00 -7.96
C HIS A 32 -9.51 -3.11 -6.92
N GLY A 33 -9.60 -2.80 -5.62
CA GLY A 33 -9.51 -3.78 -4.54
C GLY A 33 -8.12 -4.41 -4.38
N LEU A 34 -8.03 -5.43 -3.53
CA LEU A 34 -6.76 -6.05 -3.16
C LEU A 34 -6.24 -6.98 -4.28
N ARG A 35 -5.09 -6.63 -4.88
CA ARG A 35 -4.50 -7.37 -6.02
C ARG A 35 -3.02 -7.64 -5.85
N ILE A 36 -2.54 -8.81 -6.20
CA ILE A 36 -1.12 -9.16 -6.11
C ILE A 36 -0.47 -9.21 -7.51
N GLY A 37 0.75 -8.70 -7.65
CA GLY A 37 1.54 -8.79 -8.88
C GLY A 37 2.44 -10.04 -8.92
N SER A 38 3.10 -10.26 -10.05
CA SER A 38 4.05 -11.38 -10.23
C SER A 38 5.16 -11.39 -9.18
N ALA A 39 5.74 -10.23 -8.85
CA ALA A 39 6.79 -10.12 -7.84
C ALA A 39 6.33 -10.57 -6.44
N GLY A 40 5.10 -10.19 -6.05
CA GLY A 40 4.51 -10.61 -4.78
C GLY A 40 4.24 -12.11 -4.73
N ILE A 41 3.74 -12.67 -5.83
CA ILE A 41 3.52 -14.13 -5.96
C ILE A 41 4.87 -14.86 -5.90
N GLN A 42 5.87 -14.40 -6.64
CA GLN A 42 7.19 -15.03 -6.66
C GLN A 42 7.84 -14.99 -5.27
N LYS A 43 7.68 -13.89 -4.52
CA LYS A 43 8.12 -13.81 -3.12
C LYS A 43 7.40 -14.84 -2.25
N MET A 44 6.08 -14.92 -2.34
CA MET A 44 5.30 -15.92 -1.59
C MET A 44 5.72 -17.36 -1.91
N MET A 45 5.93 -17.68 -3.19
CA MET A 45 6.33 -19.02 -3.61
C MET A 45 7.75 -19.38 -3.14
N LYS A 46 8.66 -18.40 -3.07
CA LYS A 46 9.99 -18.58 -2.47
C LYS A 46 9.91 -18.76 -0.96
N ASP A 47 9.18 -17.89 -0.26
CA ASP A 47 9.03 -17.94 1.20
C ASP A 47 8.37 -19.27 1.63
N CYS A 48 7.40 -19.78 0.86
CA CYS A 48 6.76 -21.08 1.11
C CYS A 48 7.58 -22.31 0.65
N SER A 49 8.80 -22.10 0.12
CA SER A 49 9.63 -23.17 -0.44
C SER A 49 8.87 -24.04 -1.46
N LEU A 50 8.13 -23.37 -2.35
CA LEU A 50 7.40 -23.99 -3.45
C LEU A 50 8.18 -23.93 -4.76
N ILE A 51 9.16 -23.03 -4.87
CA ILE A 51 10.13 -23.00 -5.96
C ILE A 51 11.26 -23.98 -5.65
N ASP A 52 11.41 -24.98 -6.50
CA ASP A 52 12.45 -26.01 -6.40
C ASP A 52 13.26 -26.06 -7.69
N THR A 53 14.25 -26.95 -7.76
CA THR A 53 14.99 -27.23 -9.00
C THR A 53 14.09 -27.76 -10.12
N LYS A 54 13.04 -28.51 -9.76
CA LYS A 54 12.03 -29.04 -10.71
C LYS A 54 11.00 -27.99 -11.11
N TYR A 55 10.60 -27.13 -10.18
CA TYR A 55 9.62 -26.07 -10.41
C TYR A 55 10.30 -24.71 -10.24
N THR A 56 10.93 -24.25 -11.32
CA THR A 56 11.77 -23.05 -11.33
C THR A 56 10.94 -21.76 -11.37
N SER A 57 11.57 -20.62 -11.07
CA SER A 57 10.90 -19.32 -11.17
C SER A 57 10.42 -19.01 -12.60
N GLN A 58 11.11 -19.51 -13.62
CA GLN A 58 10.69 -19.34 -15.02
C GLN A 58 9.39 -20.11 -15.31
N LEU A 59 9.23 -21.31 -14.76
CA LEU A 59 7.98 -22.07 -14.88
C LEU A 59 6.84 -21.36 -14.17
N LEU A 60 7.11 -20.79 -12.98
CA LEU A 60 6.14 -19.94 -12.27
C LEU A 60 5.71 -18.72 -13.12
N ASP A 61 6.66 -18.03 -13.74
CA ASP A 61 6.34 -16.87 -14.60
C ASP A 61 5.50 -17.27 -15.82
N ASN A 62 5.77 -18.44 -16.41
CA ASN A 62 4.97 -19.00 -17.50
C ASN A 62 3.54 -19.35 -17.04
N ASP A 63 3.38 -19.97 -15.87
CA ASP A 63 2.08 -20.31 -15.30
C ASP A 63 1.28 -19.04 -14.97
N ILE A 64 1.94 -18.03 -14.39
CA ILE A 64 1.40 -16.68 -14.17
C ILE A 64 0.88 -16.07 -15.49
N ALA A 65 1.72 -16.05 -16.52
CA ALA A 65 1.35 -15.50 -17.83
C ALA A 65 0.17 -16.27 -18.45
N ARG A 66 0.13 -17.58 -18.27
CA ARG A 66 -0.96 -18.44 -18.77
C ARG A 66 -2.27 -18.15 -18.05
N VAL A 67 -2.27 -17.97 -16.74
CA VAL A 67 -3.49 -17.63 -15.97
C VAL A 67 -3.99 -16.22 -16.32
N LEU A 68 -3.09 -15.24 -16.56
CA LEU A 68 -3.47 -13.90 -17.02
C LEU A 68 -4.00 -13.90 -18.46
N GLY A 69 -3.36 -14.66 -19.35
CA GLY A 69 -3.74 -14.73 -20.76
C GLY A 69 -4.94 -15.64 -21.03
N LYS A 70 -5.19 -16.62 -20.16
CA LYS A 70 -6.22 -17.67 -20.30
C LYS A 70 -6.72 -18.10 -18.92
N LEU A 71 -7.68 -17.38 -18.35
CA LEU A 71 -8.44 -17.87 -17.20
C LEU A 71 -9.71 -18.57 -17.70
N THR A 72 -9.63 -19.88 -17.94
CA THR A 72 -10.81 -20.74 -18.08
C THR A 72 -10.83 -21.68 -16.89
N ILE A 73 -11.66 -21.38 -15.88
CA ILE A 73 -11.86 -22.27 -14.73
C ILE A 73 -12.57 -23.52 -15.27
N GLY A 74 -11.89 -24.66 -15.25
CA GLY A 74 -12.47 -25.93 -15.62
C GLY A 74 -13.33 -26.46 -14.47
N SER A 75 -14.64 -26.19 -14.52
CA SER A 75 -15.74 -27.04 -14.03
C SER A 75 -17.04 -26.24 -14.05
N ASN A 76 -17.73 -26.34 -15.19
CA ASN A 76 -19.16 -26.14 -15.49
C ASN A 76 -20.02 -25.03 -14.88
N GLU A 77 -19.64 -24.29 -13.85
CA GLU A 77 -20.46 -23.21 -13.33
C GLU A 77 -19.60 -22.07 -12.80
N THR A 78 -20.00 -20.85 -13.14
CA THR A 78 -19.48 -19.54 -12.72
C THR A 78 -18.54 -18.81 -13.70
N LYS A 79 -19.03 -17.64 -14.14
CA LYS A 79 -18.43 -16.62 -15.00
C LYS A 79 -16.90 -16.72 -15.20
N SER A 80 -16.50 -16.96 -16.44
CA SER A 80 -15.14 -16.72 -16.93
C SER A 80 -14.71 -15.29 -16.56
N ILE A 81 -13.71 -15.16 -15.70
CA ILE A 81 -13.12 -13.87 -15.35
C ILE A 81 -12.07 -13.59 -16.42
N HIS A 82 -12.38 -12.69 -17.33
CA HIS A 82 -11.42 -12.24 -18.33
C HIS A 82 -10.53 -11.15 -17.72
N TYR A 83 -9.23 -11.39 -17.69
CA TYR A 83 -8.26 -10.35 -17.40
C TYR A 83 -7.99 -9.53 -18.67
N PRO A 84 -8.18 -8.19 -18.66
CA PRO A 84 -7.88 -7.39 -19.84
C PRO A 84 -6.43 -7.52 -20.27
N LYS A 85 -6.19 -7.38 -21.59
CA LYS A 85 -4.86 -7.47 -22.17
C LYS A 85 -3.93 -6.44 -21.51
N GLY A 86 -2.77 -6.91 -21.05
CA GLY A 86 -1.78 -6.07 -20.37
C GLY A 86 -1.94 -5.97 -18.84
N THR A 87 -2.89 -6.70 -18.25
CA THR A 87 -2.94 -6.86 -16.79
C THR A 87 -1.72 -7.60 -16.26
N LYS A 88 -1.20 -7.12 -15.13
CA LYS A 88 0.00 -7.66 -14.46
C LYS A 88 -0.29 -8.12 -13.02
N THR A 89 -1.56 -8.12 -12.63
CA THR A 89 -2.00 -8.32 -11.25
C THR A 89 -3.22 -9.24 -11.20
N PHE A 90 -3.31 -10.05 -10.14
CA PHE A 90 -4.39 -11.00 -9.92
C PHE A 90 -5.25 -10.61 -8.73
N GLU A 91 -6.53 -10.95 -8.83
CA GLU A 91 -7.41 -11.07 -7.68
C GLU A 91 -7.30 -12.48 -7.08
N ILE A 92 -7.84 -12.67 -5.88
CA ILE A 92 -7.81 -13.97 -5.19
C ILE A 92 -8.35 -15.13 -6.03
N LYS A 93 -9.34 -14.88 -6.90
CA LYS A 93 -9.91 -15.89 -7.79
C LYS A 93 -8.89 -16.38 -8.83
N GLY A 94 -8.12 -15.45 -9.41
CA GLY A 94 -7.01 -15.82 -10.30
C GLY A 94 -5.89 -16.52 -9.57
N PHE A 95 -5.64 -16.15 -8.31
CA PHE A 95 -4.65 -16.83 -7.49
C PHE A 95 -5.01 -18.28 -7.18
N LYS A 96 -6.29 -18.60 -6.91
CA LYS A 96 -6.74 -19.99 -6.73
C LYS A 96 -6.48 -20.84 -7.99
N ALA A 97 -6.84 -20.32 -9.17
CA ALA A 97 -6.56 -21.01 -10.43
C ALA A 97 -5.05 -21.19 -10.70
N LEU A 98 -4.22 -20.27 -10.21
CA LEU A 98 -2.77 -20.42 -10.26
C LEU A 98 -2.28 -21.56 -9.37
N ILE A 99 -2.83 -21.73 -8.16
CA ILE A 99 -2.49 -22.86 -7.29
C ILE A 99 -2.82 -24.19 -7.96
N ASP A 100 -3.99 -24.31 -8.60
CA ASP A 100 -4.36 -25.50 -9.37
C ASP A 100 -3.35 -25.81 -10.47
N ARG A 101 -2.89 -24.78 -11.20
CA ARG A 101 -1.84 -24.92 -12.22
C ARG A 101 -0.49 -25.31 -11.65
N ILE A 102 -0.09 -24.73 -10.53
CA ILE A 102 1.17 -25.10 -9.87
C ILE A 102 1.12 -26.56 -9.41
N ALA A 103 -0.04 -27.02 -8.92
CA ALA A 103 -0.26 -28.42 -8.55
C ALA A 103 -0.04 -29.35 -9.76
N GLU A 104 -0.63 -29.01 -10.91
CA GLU A 104 -0.43 -29.74 -12.18
C GLU A 104 1.04 -29.72 -12.63
N SER A 105 1.66 -28.53 -12.71
CA SER A 105 3.02 -28.34 -13.21
C SER A 105 4.08 -29.01 -12.31
N LYS A 106 3.84 -29.05 -10.99
CA LYS A 106 4.76 -29.64 -10.00
C LYS A 106 4.47 -31.13 -9.76
N GLY A 107 3.28 -31.62 -10.08
CA GLY A 107 2.84 -32.98 -9.80
C GLY A 107 2.59 -33.23 -8.31
N VAL A 108 2.17 -32.20 -7.57
CA VAL A 108 1.93 -32.23 -6.12
C VAL A 108 0.44 -32.03 -5.86
N THR A 109 -0.10 -32.62 -4.79
CA THR A 109 -1.52 -32.44 -4.48
C THR A 109 -1.83 -30.97 -4.11
N HIS A 110 -3.00 -30.48 -4.50
CA HIS A 110 -3.45 -29.12 -4.20
C HIS A 110 -3.39 -28.82 -2.68
N ASP A 111 -3.72 -29.81 -1.84
CA ASP A 111 -3.72 -29.68 -0.39
C ASP A 111 -2.32 -29.52 0.21
N GLU A 112 -1.30 -30.15 -0.35
CA GLU A 112 0.09 -29.99 0.08
C GLU A 112 0.61 -28.57 -0.18
N ILE A 113 0.25 -27.98 -1.33
CA ILE A 113 0.60 -26.59 -1.65
C ILE A 113 -0.08 -25.65 -0.67
N LEU A 114 -1.36 -25.85 -0.39
CA LEU A 114 -2.09 -25.04 0.58
C LEU A 114 -1.54 -25.19 2.00
N ALA A 115 -1.13 -26.39 2.40
CA ALA A 115 -0.50 -26.63 3.69
C ALA A 115 0.80 -25.83 3.84
N LYS A 116 1.64 -25.79 2.79
CA LYS A 116 2.88 -24.98 2.78
C LYS A 116 2.61 -23.49 2.85
N ILE A 117 1.58 -23.00 2.13
CA ILE A 117 1.19 -21.59 2.20
C ILE A 117 0.66 -21.23 3.58
N ASN A 118 -0.14 -22.10 4.19
CA ASN A 118 -0.72 -21.86 5.51
C ASN A 118 0.30 -21.96 6.65
N ALA A 119 1.35 -22.76 6.48
CA ALA A 119 2.45 -22.87 7.43
C ALA A 119 3.33 -21.61 7.46
N ASN A 120 3.25 -20.75 6.44
CA ASN A 120 4.04 -19.54 6.36
C ASN A 120 3.34 -18.37 7.09
N GLU A 121 4.07 -17.72 8.01
CA GLU A 121 3.56 -16.61 8.83
C GLU A 121 3.43 -15.29 8.05
N GLY A 122 4.07 -15.18 6.88
CA GLY A 122 3.89 -14.06 5.96
C GLY A 122 5.19 -13.53 5.35
N PRO A 123 5.10 -12.43 4.59
CA PRO A 123 6.25 -11.86 3.90
C PRO A 123 7.27 -11.28 4.89
N SER A 124 8.44 -11.92 5.00
CA SER A 124 9.57 -11.40 5.78
C SER A 124 10.51 -10.53 4.94
N LEU A 125 11.22 -9.60 5.59
CA LEU A 125 12.32 -8.81 5.03
C LEU A 125 13.65 -9.50 5.35
N ASN A 126 13.87 -10.70 4.82
CA ASN A 126 15.12 -11.41 5.07
C ASN A 126 16.30 -10.67 4.39
N HIS A 127 17.32 -10.33 5.18
CA HIS A 127 18.59 -9.73 4.72
C HIS A 127 18.47 -8.35 4.06
N VAL A 128 17.40 -7.62 4.35
CA VAL A 128 17.28 -6.21 3.94
C VAL A 128 17.94 -5.35 5.01
N THR A 129 18.88 -4.49 4.60
CA THR A 129 19.40 -3.42 5.47
C THR A 129 18.25 -2.49 5.83
N GLU A 130 17.97 -2.32 7.12
CA GLU A 130 16.97 -1.36 7.59
C GLU A 130 17.36 0.04 7.09
N THR A 131 16.60 0.60 6.16
CA THR A 131 16.81 1.97 5.73
C THR A 131 16.19 2.89 6.78
N THR A 132 16.96 3.23 7.82
CA THR A 132 16.56 4.24 8.80
C THR A 132 16.63 5.63 8.15
N ASN A 133 15.64 5.96 7.33
CA ASN A 133 15.49 7.31 6.76
C ASN A 133 15.17 8.37 7.83
N LYS A 134 14.95 7.96 9.09
CA LYS A 134 14.57 8.83 10.20
C LYS A 134 15.54 9.99 10.39
N GLU A 135 16.85 9.75 10.36
CA GLU A 135 17.84 10.82 10.52
C GLU A 135 17.81 11.84 9.38
N ILE A 136 17.56 11.40 8.15
CA ILE A 136 17.45 12.30 6.99
C ILE A 136 16.15 13.09 7.08
N THR A 137 15.03 12.44 7.41
CA THR A 137 13.75 13.13 7.56
C THR A 137 13.77 14.10 8.72
N ASP A 138 14.36 13.73 9.86
CA ASP A 138 14.48 14.59 11.04
C ASP A 138 15.27 15.86 10.69
N ARG A 139 16.38 15.74 9.93
CA ARG A 139 17.12 16.91 9.41
C ARG A 139 16.32 17.75 8.40
N MET A 140 15.47 17.13 7.59
CA MET A 140 14.64 17.84 6.62
C MET A 140 13.43 18.55 7.26
N THR A 141 13.00 18.12 8.44
CA THR A 141 11.88 18.70 9.21
C THR A 141 12.34 19.54 10.41
N ASP A 142 13.64 19.71 10.63
CA ASP A 142 14.18 20.50 11.73
C ASP A 142 14.01 22.01 11.45
N THR A 143 13.15 22.65 12.25
CA THR A 143 12.87 24.08 12.14
C THR A 143 13.81 24.97 12.96
N THR A 144 14.66 24.39 13.81
CA THR A 144 15.56 25.14 14.70
C THR A 144 16.61 25.94 13.94
N HIS A 145 16.95 25.50 12.72
CA HIS A 145 17.90 26.17 11.84
C HIS A 145 17.30 27.35 11.06
N TYR A 146 15.97 27.53 11.04
CA TYR A 146 15.33 28.68 10.39
C TYR A 146 15.28 29.89 11.32
N THR A 147 15.51 31.08 10.74
CA THR A 147 15.54 32.36 11.48
C THR A 147 14.63 33.39 10.81
N GLY A 148 14.26 34.43 11.57
CA GLY A 148 13.41 35.52 11.09
C GLY A 148 12.06 35.04 10.55
N THR A 149 11.59 35.66 9.48
CA THR A 149 10.28 35.38 8.86
C THR A 149 10.15 33.96 8.29
N HIS A 150 11.26 33.23 8.09
CA HIS A 150 11.21 31.83 7.67
C HIS A 150 10.81 30.90 8.81
N LYS A 151 11.10 31.27 10.06
CA LYS A 151 10.70 30.48 11.24
C LYS A 151 9.19 30.50 11.45
N GLU A 152 8.55 31.66 11.20
CA GLU A 152 7.10 31.83 11.33
C GLU A 152 6.28 30.98 10.35
N ARG A 153 6.92 30.46 9.29
CA ARG A 153 6.25 29.62 8.28
C ARG A 153 5.97 28.19 8.76
N PHE A 154 6.58 27.77 9.86
CA PHE A 154 6.50 26.41 10.39
C PHE A 154 6.02 26.40 11.84
N ASP A 155 5.44 25.29 12.27
CA ASP A 155 5.13 25.00 13.66
C ASP A 155 6.31 24.32 14.38
N GLU A 156 6.14 24.11 15.68
CA GLU A 156 7.16 23.48 16.54
C GLU A 156 7.42 22.01 16.18
N GLU A 157 6.49 21.37 15.46
CA GLU A 157 6.58 19.99 15.00
C GLU A 157 7.19 19.87 13.59
N GLY A 158 7.48 20.99 12.92
CA GLY A 158 8.09 21.04 11.60
C GLY A 158 7.12 21.04 10.43
N TYR A 159 5.81 21.11 10.67
CA TYR A 159 4.80 21.27 9.64
C TYR A 159 4.63 22.75 9.26
N GLY A 160 4.37 22.99 7.97
CA GLY A 160 4.14 24.36 7.49
C GLY A 160 2.78 24.90 7.92
N LYS A 161 2.75 26.09 8.52
CA LYS A 161 1.53 26.81 8.96
C LYS A 161 0.68 27.39 7.80
N GLY A 162 1.06 27.12 6.55
CA GLY A 162 0.31 27.55 5.38
C GLY A 162 0.22 29.08 5.24
N LYS A 163 -1.01 29.60 5.23
CA LYS A 163 -1.29 31.04 5.03
C LYS A 163 -0.93 31.87 6.26
N GLU A 164 -1.23 31.34 7.45
CA GLU A 164 -1.01 32.01 8.75
C GLU A 164 0.47 32.32 8.98
N GLY A 165 1.36 31.37 8.67
CA GLY A 165 2.81 31.60 8.77
C GLY A 165 3.41 32.47 7.65
N ARG A 166 2.59 33.01 6.74
CA ARG A 166 3.01 33.87 5.62
C ARG A 166 2.33 35.24 5.63
N SER A 167 1.37 35.47 6.53
CA SER A 167 0.66 36.73 6.67
C SER A 167 1.22 37.52 7.85
N ASP A 168 1.60 38.77 7.59
CA ASP A 168 1.82 39.74 8.65
C ASP A 168 0.45 40.33 9.01
N ASP A 169 -0.21 39.76 10.01
CA ASP A 169 -1.44 40.33 10.55
C ASP A 169 -1.10 41.62 11.29
N ILE A 170 -1.03 42.72 10.55
CA ILE A 170 -0.93 44.06 11.12
C ILE A 170 -2.31 44.39 11.68
N GLU A 171 -2.43 44.44 13.02
CA GLU A 171 -3.59 45.07 13.63
C GLU A 171 -3.67 46.51 13.11
N SER A 172 -4.72 46.80 12.33
CA SER A 172 -5.00 48.14 11.81
C SER A 172 -5.53 49.05 12.93
N THR A 173 -4.78 49.16 14.03
CA THR A 173 -4.94 50.25 14.98
C THR A 173 -4.25 51.46 14.35
N GLY A 174 -4.92 52.04 13.34
CA GLY A 174 -4.36 53.07 12.48
C GLY A 174 -3.66 54.19 13.25
N TYR A 175 -2.60 54.71 12.64
CA TYR A 175 -1.95 55.96 13.02
C TYR A 175 -3.02 57.06 13.21
N VAL A 176 -3.33 57.39 14.46
CA VAL A 176 -4.30 58.43 14.80
C VAL A 176 -3.63 59.80 14.64
N GLN A 177 -3.73 60.37 13.44
CA GLN A 177 -3.41 61.78 13.24
C GLN A 177 -4.56 62.64 13.79
N GLY A 178 -4.45 63.04 15.06
CA GLY A 178 -5.35 64.00 15.69
C GLY A 178 -6.23 63.41 16.78
N PHE A 179 -5.78 63.52 18.02
CA PHE A 179 -6.60 63.25 19.21
C PHE A 179 -7.76 64.26 19.26
N LYS A 180 -9.01 63.79 19.16
CA LYS A 180 -10.19 64.58 19.56
C LYS A 180 -11.25 63.66 20.16
N GLY A 181 -11.78 64.10 21.30
CA GLY A 181 -12.49 63.29 22.27
C GLY A 181 -13.68 62.50 21.77
N THR A 182 -13.97 61.45 22.54
CA THR A 182 -15.14 60.57 22.55
C THR A 182 -16.42 61.18 21.99
N ASN A 183 -16.99 60.59 20.94
CA ASN A 183 -18.44 60.46 20.84
C ASN A 183 -18.91 59.33 19.90
N GLN A 184 -20.05 58.78 20.26
CA GLN A 184 -20.77 57.61 19.74
C GLN A 184 -21.21 57.72 18.27
N SER A 185 -21.54 56.55 17.70
CA SER A 185 -22.25 56.29 16.42
C SER A 185 -21.42 56.58 15.15
N SER A 186 -21.42 55.79 14.08
CA SER A 186 -22.53 55.10 13.42
C SER A 186 -21.98 54.11 12.38
N SER A 187 -22.76 53.05 12.13
CA SER A 187 -22.60 52.07 11.04
C SER A 187 -22.35 52.69 9.68
N LEU A 188 -21.53 52.06 8.81
CA LEU A 188 -21.92 51.79 7.41
C LEU A 188 -20.90 50.86 6.71
N THR A 189 -21.43 49.72 6.26
CA THR A 189 -20.86 48.79 5.28
C THR A 189 -20.45 49.48 3.97
N LYS A 190 -19.41 48.98 3.28
CA LYS A 190 -19.43 49.00 1.80
C LYS A 190 -18.47 48.01 1.12
N LYS A 191 -19.12 47.19 0.27
CA LYS A 191 -18.75 46.57 -1.01
C LYS A 191 -17.49 45.71 -1.10
#